data_AF-A0A7C0WGW4-F1
#
_entry.id   AF-A0A7C0WGW4-F1
#
_cell.length_a   1.000
_cell.length_b   1.000
_cell.length_c   1.000
_cell.angle_alpha   90.00
_cell.angle_beta   90.00
_cell.angle_gamma   90.00
#
_symmetry.space_group_name_H-M   'P 1'
#
loop_
_entity.id
_entity.type
_entity.pdbx_description
1 polymer ?
#
loop_
_entity_poly.entity_id
_entity_poly.type
_entity_poly.pdbx_seq_one_letter_code
_entity_poly.pdbx_strand_id
1 'polypeptide(L)'
;MTVRGWVDILGISARRPGGRGAPCLSPRTPRPLVFPALLLFLAFALLSLNASLFATAAQAQQGKPGVVGLGDLVVTGFSGALPPPPGAPLPPGVNALDETFINPDGASLKIFDVTNPGGPPEAQLLNVPTKFQVF
;
A
#
# COMPACT_ATOMS: atom_id res chain seq x y z
N MET A 1 -53.65 6.43 -23.02
CA MET A 1 -53.21 7.79 -22.64
C MET A 1 -51.68 7.72 -22.67
N THR A 2 -50.92 8.32 -23.59
CA THR A 2 -51.12 9.48 -24.46
C THR A 2 -50.31 9.25 -25.75
N VAL A 3 -50.75 9.93 -26.80
CA VAL A 3 -50.50 9.69 -28.22
C VAL A 3 -49.47 10.70 -28.75
N ARG A 4 -48.93 10.41 -29.96
CA ARG A 4 -48.37 11.33 -30.98
C ARG A 4 -46.84 11.54 -30.95
N GLY A 5 -46.13 11.41 -32.06
CA GLY A 5 -46.54 11.07 -33.41
C GLY A 5 -45.46 11.38 -34.45
N TRP A 6 -45.86 11.19 -35.72
CA TRP A 6 -45.26 11.70 -36.96
C TRP A 6 -43.91 11.08 -37.34
N VAL A 7 -43.64 10.66 -38.58
CA VAL A 7 -44.42 10.64 -39.81
C VAL A 7 -43.77 9.63 -40.77
N ASP A 8 -44.60 9.15 -41.70
CA ASP A 8 -44.26 8.35 -42.87
C ASP A 8 -43.06 8.86 -43.68
N ILE A 9 -42.76 8.07 -44.71
CA ILE A 9 -41.92 8.34 -45.88
C ILE A 9 -40.56 7.65 -45.76
N LEU A 10 -40.55 6.39 -46.19
CA LEU A 10 -39.64 5.96 -47.26
C LEU A 10 -40.17 4.65 -47.85
N GLY A 11 -40.85 4.78 -48.99
CA GLY A 11 -41.37 3.68 -49.77
C GLY A 11 -40.24 2.75 -50.25
N ILE A 12 -40.25 1.53 -49.75
CA ILE A 12 -39.45 0.44 -50.32
C ILE A 12 -40.29 -0.15 -51.46
N SER A 13 -40.19 0.52 -52.61
CA SER A 13 -40.64 -0.02 -53.89
C SER A 13 -39.62 -1.05 -54.39
N ALA A 14 -40.04 -2.31 -54.42
CA ALA A 14 -39.28 -3.42 -54.99
C ALA A 14 -39.09 -3.21 -56.50
N ARG A 15 -37.87 -2.88 -56.93
CA ARG A 15 -37.51 -2.75 -58.35
C ARG A 15 -37.03 -4.11 -58.89
N ARG A 16 -37.77 -4.65 -59.87
CA ARG A 16 -37.42 -5.82 -60.70
C ARG A 16 -36.09 -5.58 -61.47
N PRO A 17 -35.32 -6.64 -61.78
CA PRO A 17 -34.06 -6.51 -62.49
C PRO A 17 -34.33 -6.42 -64.00
N GLY A 18 -33.92 -5.31 -64.62
CA GLY A 18 -34.05 -5.15 -66.06
C GLY A 18 -33.41 -3.86 -66.52
N GLY A 19 -32.25 -3.96 -67.18
CA GLY A 19 -31.62 -2.83 -67.85
C GLY A 19 -30.11 -2.86 -67.75
N ARG A 20 -29.48 -3.29 -68.84
CA ARG A 20 -28.05 -3.17 -69.10
C ARG A 20 -27.63 -1.70 -68.95
N GLY A 21 -26.80 -1.42 -67.96
CA GLY A 21 -26.07 -0.17 -67.78
C GLY A 21 -24.83 -0.49 -66.96
N ALA A 22 -23.65 -0.23 -67.52
CA ALA A 22 -22.38 -0.49 -66.87
C ALA A 22 -22.33 0.19 -65.48
N PRO A 23 -21.93 -0.50 -64.40
CA PRO A 23 -21.64 0.18 -63.15
C PRO A 23 -20.36 0.99 -63.37
N CYS A 24 -20.51 2.29 -63.52
CA CYS A 24 -19.43 3.24 -63.35
C CYS A 24 -18.85 3.03 -61.94
N LEU A 25 -17.65 2.44 -61.86
CA LEU A 25 -16.88 2.34 -60.63
C LEU A 25 -16.59 3.77 -60.15
N SER A 26 -17.33 4.21 -59.13
CA SER A 26 -16.95 5.37 -58.34
C SER A 26 -15.63 5.04 -57.63
N PRO A 27 -14.57 5.85 -57.80
CA PRO A 27 -13.32 5.60 -57.08
C PRO A 27 -13.57 5.83 -55.59
N ARG A 28 -13.48 4.76 -54.79
CA ARG A 28 -13.32 4.91 -53.34
C ARG A 28 -12.00 5.64 -53.11
N THR A 29 -12.09 6.91 -52.76
CA THR A 29 -10.92 7.67 -52.30
C THR A 29 -10.35 6.97 -51.06
N PRO A 30 -9.07 6.59 -51.05
CA PRO A 30 -8.46 6.06 -49.84
C PRO A 30 -8.39 7.20 -48.84
N ARG A 31 -9.22 7.16 -47.78
CA ARG A 31 -9.04 8.06 -46.64
C ARG A 31 -7.68 7.73 -46.05
N PRO A 32 -6.74 8.69 -45.93
CA PRO A 32 -5.42 8.43 -45.40
C PRO A 32 -5.57 8.11 -43.90
N LEU A 33 -5.62 6.81 -43.58
CA LEU A 33 -5.72 6.28 -42.22
C LEU A 33 -4.47 6.60 -41.36
N VAL A 34 -3.47 7.24 -41.95
CA VAL A 34 -2.18 7.60 -41.36
C VAL A 34 -2.31 8.77 -40.38
N PHE A 35 -3.22 9.71 -40.63
CA PHE A 35 -3.43 10.89 -39.77
C PHE A 35 -3.94 10.59 -38.35
N PRO A 36 -5.00 9.77 -38.16
CA PRO A 36 -5.46 9.45 -36.80
C PRO A 36 -4.44 8.60 -36.02
N ALA A 37 -3.68 7.75 -36.72
CA ALA A 37 -2.64 6.93 -36.10
C ALA A 37 -1.47 7.78 -35.56
N LEU A 38 -1.05 8.81 -36.31
CA LEU A 38 0.01 9.73 -35.88
C LEU A 38 -0.39 10.55 -34.66
N LEU A 39 -1.65 11.02 -34.61
CA LEU A 39 -2.17 11.78 -33.46
C LEU A 39 -2.26 10.93 -32.19
N LEU A 40 -2.67 9.66 -32.31
CA LEU A 40 -2.67 8.72 -31.19
C LEU A 40 -1.24 8.44 -30.70
N PHE A 41 -0.29 8.28 -31.62
CA PHE A 41 1.11 8.06 -31.27
C PHE A 41 1.72 9.27 -30.54
N LEU A 42 1.42 10.48 -30.99
CA LEU A 42 1.86 11.72 -30.35
C LEU A 42 1.22 11.89 -28.96
N ALA A 43 -0.07 11.61 -28.82
CA ALA A 43 -0.76 11.66 -27.53
C ALA A 43 -0.16 10.65 -26.53
N PHE A 44 0.17 9.45 -26.99
CA PHE A 44 0.80 8.42 -26.16
C PHE A 44 2.23 8.81 -25.77
N ALA A 45 3.00 9.39 -26.69
CA ALA A 45 4.34 9.91 -26.42
C ALA A 45 4.30 11.03 -25.37
N LEU A 46 3.39 11.99 -25.52
CA LEU A 46 3.19 13.09 -24.56
C LEU A 46 2.74 12.58 -23.19
N LEU A 47 1.86 11.57 -23.14
CA LEU A 47 1.42 10.96 -21.88
C LEU A 47 2.57 10.21 -21.20
N SER A 48 3.37 9.46 -21.96
CA SER A 48 4.53 8.73 -21.42
C SER A 48 5.62 9.68 -20.90
N LEU A 49 5.85 10.80 -21.60
CA LEU A 49 6.78 11.83 -21.17
C LEU A 49 6.31 12.50 -19.88
N ASN A 50 5.03 12.87 -19.79
CA ASN A 50 4.44 13.39 -18.54
C ASN A 50 4.56 12.37 -17.40
N ALA A 51 4.18 11.10 -17.63
CA ALA A 51 4.29 10.05 -16.62
C ALA A 51 5.74 9.89 -16.11
N SER A 52 6.74 9.98 -16.99
CA SER A 52 8.16 9.89 -16.60
C SER A 52 8.65 11.12 -15.82
N LEU A 53 8.15 12.32 -16.12
CA LEU A 53 8.48 13.54 -15.38
C LEU A 53 7.87 13.55 -13.96
N PHE A 54 6.69 12.94 -13.79
CA PHE A 54 6.02 12.84 -12.48
C PHE A 54 6.32 11.53 -11.73
N ALA A 55 7.09 10.61 -12.31
CA ALA A 55 7.49 9.35 -11.67
C ALA A 55 8.56 9.53 -10.57
N THR A 56 9.21 10.69 -10.49
CA THR A 56 10.18 10.99 -9.45
C THR A 56 9.49 11.49 -8.19
N ALA A 57 9.07 10.54 -7.34
CA ALA A 57 8.95 10.61 -5.87
C ALA A 57 7.71 9.86 -5.34
N ALA A 58 7.60 8.57 -5.62
CA ALA A 58 6.88 7.67 -4.71
C ALA A 58 7.73 7.44 -3.45
N GLN A 59 7.95 8.50 -2.66
CA GLN A 59 8.68 8.45 -1.38
C GLN A 59 7.70 8.01 -0.29
N ALA A 60 7.10 6.83 -0.42
CA ALA A 60 6.03 6.39 0.50
C ALA A 60 6.53 6.23 1.96
N GLN A 61 7.83 6.04 2.19
CA GLN A 61 8.37 5.66 3.51
C GLN A 61 9.73 6.29 3.88
N GLN A 62 10.24 7.27 3.12
CA GLN A 62 11.64 7.74 3.30
C GLN A 62 11.82 8.82 4.38
N GLY A 63 10.76 9.27 5.05
CA GLY A 63 10.82 10.43 5.95
C GLY A 63 11.19 10.16 7.41
N LYS A 64 10.91 8.96 7.93
CA LYS A 64 11.24 8.58 9.31
C LYS A 64 11.35 7.06 9.37
N PRO A 65 12.46 6.49 9.90
CA PRO A 65 12.47 5.11 10.32
C PRO A 65 11.25 4.88 11.23
N GLY A 66 10.51 3.79 10.99
CA GLY A 66 9.46 3.39 11.93
C GLY A 66 10.03 3.22 13.34
N VAL A 67 9.15 3.13 14.33
CA VAL A 67 9.55 2.94 15.74
C VAL A 67 10.41 1.66 15.92
N VAL A 68 10.22 0.67 15.03
CA VAL A 68 10.99 -0.58 14.94
C VAL A 68 11.84 -0.59 13.66
N GLY A 69 13.10 -0.97 13.77
CA GLY A 69 14.06 -1.18 12.67
C GLY A 69 14.69 -2.58 12.68
N LEU A 70 15.54 -2.86 11.69
CA LEU A 70 16.34 -4.09 11.67
C LEU A 70 17.36 -4.06 12.80
N GLY A 71 17.51 -5.17 13.52
CA GLY A 71 18.38 -5.24 14.71
C GLY A 71 17.70 -4.75 15.99
N ASP A 72 16.43 -4.32 15.94
CA ASP A 72 15.67 -4.05 17.16
C ASP A 72 15.09 -5.36 17.74
N LEU A 73 15.17 -5.49 19.06
CA LEU A 73 14.50 -6.51 19.84
C LEU A 73 13.27 -5.89 20.51
N VAL A 74 12.10 -6.45 20.21
CA VAL A 74 10.81 -5.99 20.75
C VAL A 74 10.31 -6.98 21.79
N VAL A 75 10.14 -6.52 23.02
CA VAL A 75 9.55 -7.29 24.13
C VAL A 75 8.17 -6.72 24.42
N THR A 76 7.15 -7.57 24.35
CA THR A 76 5.76 -7.21 24.60
C THR A 76 5.17 -8.09 25.68
N GLY A 77 4.19 -7.56 26.40
CA GLY A 77 3.33 -8.32 27.31
C GLY A 77 3.37 -7.73 28.70
N PHE A 78 3.96 -8.48 29.63
CA PHE A 78 3.93 -8.11 31.03
C PHE A 78 5.01 -7.08 31.39
N SER A 79 4.62 -6.03 32.12
CA SER A 79 5.42 -4.86 32.49
C SER A 79 6.55 -5.12 33.50
N GLY A 80 6.64 -6.35 34.00
CA GLY A 80 7.60 -6.79 35.00
C GLY A 80 7.00 -6.83 36.40
N ALA A 81 7.73 -7.40 37.36
CA ALA A 81 7.25 -7.59 38.71
C ALA A 81 7.91 -6.61 39.69
N LEU A 82 7.17 -6.20 40.71
CA LEU A 82 7.68 -5.48 41.87
C LEU A 82 8.01 -6.51 42.95
N PRO A 83 9.28 -6.63 43.35
CA PRO A 83 9.63 -7.46 44.50
C PRO A 83 9.07 -6.82 45.79
N PRO A 84 9.05 -7.58 46.89
CA PRO A 84 8.73 -7.03 48.20
C PRO A 84 9.61 -5.80 48.51
N PRO A 85 9.07 -4.80 49.23
CA PRO A 85 9.80 -3.57 49.53
C PRO A 85 11.19 -3.85 50.14
N PRO A 86 12.26 -3.20 49.62
CA PRO A 86 13.61 -3.40 50.16
C PRO A 86 13.66 -3.04 51.64
N GLY A 87 14.14 -3.95 52.48
CA GLY A 87 14.30 -3.73 53.92
C GLY A 87 13.06 -4.01 54.77
N ALA A 88 11.94 -4.44 54.19
CA ALA A 88 10.84 -5.03 54.94
C ALA A 88 11.15 -6.52 55.20
N PRO A 89 11.41 -6.96 56.44
CA PRO A 89 11.59 -8.37 56.72
C PRO A 89 10.28 -9.11 56.43
N LEU A 90 10.37 -10.13 55.58
CA LEU A 90 9.24 -11.03 55.34
C LEU A 90 8.90 -11.76 56.64
N PRO A 91 7.61 -11.98 56.94
CA PRO A 91 7.21 -12.78 58.10
C PRO A 91 7.85 -14.19 58.05
N PRO A 92 8.15 -14.81 59.21
CA PRO A 92 8.72 -16.14 59.25
C PRO A 92 7.85 -17.15 58.48
N GLY A 93 8.46 -17.87 57.53
CA GLY A 93 7.77 -18.87 56.72
C GLY A 93 7.08 -18.33 55.45
N VAL A 94 7.13 -17.01 55.18
CA VAL A 94 6.61 -16.41 53.94
C VAL A 94 7.70 -16.38 52.86
N ASN A 95 7.36 -16.79 51.64
CA ASN A 95 8.26 -16.71 50.49
C ASN A 95 8.18 -15.33 49.82
N ALA A 96 9.32 -14.77 49.43
CA ALA A 96 9.38 -13.50 48.70
C ALA A 96 8.59 -13.52 47.39
N LEU A 97 8.45 -14.69 46.75
CA LEU A 97 7.70 -14.86 45.52
C LEU A 97 6.19 -14.69 45.72
N ASP A 98 5.67 -15.05 46.89
CA ASP A 98 4.24 -14.90 47.20
C ASP A 98 3.85 -13.43 47.41
N GLU A 99 4.84 -12.59 47.73
CA GLU A 99 4.73 -11.14 47.93
C GLU A 99 5.25 -10.34 46.72
N THR A 100 5.51 -11.02 45.61
CA THR A 100 5.94 -10.39 44.36
C THR A 100 4.71 -10.05 43.52
N PHE A 101 4.47 -8.77 43.30
CA PHE A 101 3.30 -8.29 42.57
C PHE A 101 3.64 -7.89 41.15
N ILE A 102 2.61 -7.84 40.34
CA ILE A 102 2.67 -7.25 39.02
C ILE A 102 2.98 -5.75 39.14
N ASN A 103 3.88 -5.20 38.31
CA ASN A 103 4.12 -3.75 38.23
C ASN A 103 3.10 -3.07 37.30
N PRO A 104 2.02 -2.43 37.79
CA PRO A 104 1.04 -1.79 36.91
C PRO A 104 1.60 -0.57 36.16
N ASP A 105 2.66 0.06 36.71
CA ASP A 105 3.25 1.29 36.18
C ASP A 105 4.46 1.02 35.27
N GLY A 106 4.79 -0.25 35.02
CA GLY A 106 5.89 -0.63 34.14
C GLY A 106 5.49 -0.65 32.66
N ALA A 107 6.47 -0.58 31.77
CA ALA A 107 6.20 -0.57 30.34
C ALA A 107 5.76 -1.95 29.81
N SER A 108 4.57 -2.02 29.22
CA SER A 108 4.00 -3.20 28.56
C SER A 108 4.67 -3.54 27.22
N LEU A 109 5.37 -2.57 26.60
CA LEU A 109 6.21 -2.77 25.42
C LEU A 109 7.55 -2.05 25.59
N LYS A 110 8.65 -2.74 25.28
CA LYS A 110 10.00 -2.17 25.22
C LYS A 110 10.72 -2.58 23.95
N ILE A 111 11.45 -1.64 23.36
CA ILE A 111 12.29 -1.85 22.19
C ILE A 111 13.74 -1.61 22.60
N PHE A 112 14.62 -2.55 22.26
CA PHE A 112 16.06 -2.50 22.52
C PHE A 112 16.82 -2.56 21.20
N ASP A 113 17.91 -1.82 21.08
CA ASP A 113 18.77 -1.84 19.89
C ASP A 113 19.89 -2.89 20.05
N VAL A 114 19.70 -4.07 19.47
CA VAL A 114 20.68 -5.17 19.50
C VAL A 114 21.52 -5.24 18.23
N THR A 115 21.64 -4.14 17.46
CA THR A 115 22.37 -4.13 16.18
C THR A 115 23.87 -4.47 16.34
N ASN A 116 24.46 -4.13 17.49
CA ASN A 116 25.86 -4.45 17.78
C ASN A 116 25.98 -5.14 19.16
N PRO A 117 25.78 -6.46 19.24
CA PRO A 117 25.82 -7.21 20.51
C PRO A 117 27.24 -7.40 21.07
N GLY A 118 28.28 -6.89 20.39
CA GLY A 118 29.66 -6.90 20.88
C GLY A 118 30.40 -8.23 20.76
N GLY A 119 29.80 -9.26 20.17
CA GLY A 119 30.40 -10.57 19.97
C GLY A 119 29.49 -11.54 19.20
N PRO A 120 29.97 -12.75 18.88
CA PRO A 120 29.14 -13.81 18.31
C PRO A 120 28.03 -14.24 19.28
N PRO A 121 26.93 -14.86 18.80
CA PRO A 121 25.83 -15.30 19.65
C PRO A 121 26.24 -16.54 20.48
N GLU A 122 26.64 -16.31 21.73
CA GLU A 122 27.10 -17.32 22.69
C GLU A 122 26.20 -17.39 23.94
N ALA A 123 24.93 -16.96 23.80
CA ALA A 123 23.99 -16.80 24.92
C ALA A 123 24.48 -15.80 25.98
N GLN A 124 25.23 -14.78 25.57
CA GLN A 124 25.69 -13.73 26.46
C GLN A 124 24.53 -12.87 26.97
N LEU A 125 24.69 -12.34 28.18
CA LEU A 125 23.82 -11.30 28.71
C LEU A 125 24.12 -9.98 27.99
N LEU A 126 23.11 -9.41 27.32
CA LEU A 126 23.22 -8.13 26.66
C LEU A 126 22.63 -7.02 27.54
N ASN A 127 23.46 -6.08 27.97
CA ASN A 127 23.03 -4.91 28.71
C ASN A 127 22.82 -3.72 27.77
N VAL A 128 21.67 -3.70 27.11
CA VAL A 128 21.34 -2.74 26.05
C VAL A 128 20.36 -1.68 26.58
N PRO A 129 20.57 -0.39 26.29
CA PRO A 129 19.61 0.65 26.66
C PRO A 129 18.27 0.47 25.92
N THR A 130 17.17 0.82 26.58
CA THR A 130 15.84 0.85 25.96
C THR A 130 15.73 2.04 25.02
N LYS A 131 15.42 1.77 23.76
CA LYS A 131 15.23 2.76 22.68
C LYS A 131 13.86 3.43 22.75
N PHE A 132 12.83 2.65 23.06
CA PHE A 132 11.44 3.10 23.12
C PHE A 132 10.61 2.23 24.08
N GLN A 133 9.59 2.80 24.70
CA GLN A 133 8.73 2.08 25.63
C GLN A 133 7.31 2.65 25.68
N VAL A 134 6.33 1.79 25.96
CA VAL A 134 4.91 2.13 26.19
C VAL A 134 4.48 1.56 27.52
N PHE A 135 3.79 2.37 28.32
CA PHE A 135 3.26 2.03 29.64
C PHE A 135 1.82 1.57 29.50
#